data_AF-A0A3M0YCN7-F1
#
_entry.id   AF-A0A3M0YCN7-F1
#
_cell.length_a   1.000
_cell.length_b   1.000
_cell.length_c   1.000
_cell.angle_alpha   90.00
_cell.angle_beta   90.00
_cell.angle_gamma   90.00
#
_symmetry.space_group_name_H-M   'P 1'
#
loop_
_entity.id
_entity.type
_entity.pdbx_description
1 polymer ?
#
loop_
_entity_poly.entity_id
_entity_poly.type
_entity_poly.pdbx_seq_one_letter_code
_entity_poly.pdbx_strand_id
1 'polypeptide(L)' 'MRQQTLTKAVIHQSARRLKVSDDRAGQRIDNFLAAHLRGIPKSLIYRLLRRGEVRVNSARIRPHYRLQAGDE' A
#
# COMPACT_ATOMS: atom_id res chain seq x y z
N MET A 1 3.30 23.80 -27.73
CA MET A 1 2.74 23.42 -26.42
C MET A 1 3.75 22.56 -25.68
N ARG A 2 4.46 23.15 -24.71
CA ARG A 2 5.41 22.43 -23.85
C ARG A 2 4.62 21.80 -22.72
N GLN A 3 4.58 20.47 -22.63
CA GLN A 3 4.30 19.80 -21.37
C GLN A 3 5.59 19.18 -20.85
N GLN A 4 6.08 19.90 -19.85
CA GLN A 4 7.13 19.60 -18.88
C GLN A 4 7.36 18.10 -18.64
N THR A 5 8.59 17.66 -18.91
CA THR A 5 9.26 16.57 -18.23
C THR A 5 9.41 16.92 -16.74
N LEU A 6 8.74 16.19 -15.85
CA LEU A 6 9.09 16.17 -14.43
C LEU A 6 9.13 14.72 -13.91
N THR A 7 10.36 14.33 -13.59
CA THR A 7 10.78 13.38 -12.55
C THR A 7 10.36 11.91 -12.67
N LYS A 8 10.96 11.23 -13.66
CA LYS A 8 11.34 9.82 -13.49
C LYS A 8 12.63 9.73 -12.67
N ALA A 9 12.61 10.24 -11.44
CA ALA A 9 13.58 9.81 -10.45
C ALA A 9 13.27 8.34 -10.20
N VAL A 10 14.17 7.45 -10.60
CA VAL A 10 14.10 6.03 -10.23
C VAL A 10 14.23 6.01 -8.71
N ILE A 11 13.10 6.03 -8.02
CA ILE A 11 13.08 5.83 -6.58
C ILE A 11 13.40 4.36 -6.39
N HIS A 12 14.69 4.05 -6.19
CA HIS A 12 15.08 2.85 -5.45
C HIS A 12 14.63 3.05 -3.99
N GLN A 13 13.31 3.13 -3.77
CA GLN A 13 12.75 3.15 -2.43
C GLN A 13 12.82 1.72 -1.93
N SER A 14 13.62 1.52 -0.89
CA SER A 14 13.54 0.32 -0.08
C SER A 14 12.08 0.12 0.33
N ALA A 15 11.58 -1.12 0.19
CA ALA A 15 10.24 -1.46 0.60
C ALA A 15 10.06 -1.07 2.08
N ARG A 16 9.04 -0.24 2.37
CA ARG A 16 8.70 0.15 3.74
C ARG A 16 7.95 -1.00 4.40
N ARG A 17 8.43 -1.44 5.56
CA ARG A 17 7.76 -2.44 6.40
C ARG A 17 6.95 -1.74 7.49
N LEU A 18 5.74 -2.22 7.74
CA LEU A 18 4.82 -1.65 8.73
C LEU A 18 4.22 -2.81 9.53
N LYS A 19 4.39 -2.78 10.85
CA LYS A 19 3.77 -3.76 11.72
C LYS A 19 2.34 -3.34 12.05
N VAL A 20 1.40 -4.24 11.87
CA VAL A 20 -0.01 -4.03 12.25
C VAL A 20 -0.15 -4.22 13.76
N SER A 21 -0.69 -3.21 14.43
CA SER A 21 -1.05 -3.22 15.85
C SER A 21 -2.46 -3.79 16.07
N ASP A 22 -2.75 -4.24 17.29
CA ASP A 22 -4.04 -4.85 17.65
C ASP A 22 -5.26 -3.96 17.36
N ASP A 23 -5.14 -2.64 17.50
CA ASP A 23 -6.20 -1.66 17.18
C ASP A 23 -6.55 -1.61 15.68
N ARG A 24 -5.67 -2.11 14.84
CA ARG A 24 -5.84 -2.17 13.37
C ARG A 24 -6.17 -3.57 12.87
N ALA A 25 -6.14 -4.58 13.73
CA ALA A 25 -6.58 -5.92 13.40
C ALA A 25 -8.06 -5.91 12.99
N GLY A 26 -8.41 -6.76 12.01
CA GLY A 26 -9.74 -6.82 11.42
C GLY A 26 -10.06 -5.73 10.40
N GLN A 27 -9.23 -4.67 10.29
CA GLN A 27 -9.38 -3.66 9.25
C GLN A 27 -9.02 -4.26 7.87
N ARG A 28 -9.79 -3.90 6.84
CA ARG A 28 -9.41 -4.22 5.47
C ARG A 28 -8.13 -3.49 5.07
N ILE A 29 -7.23 -4.18 4.37
CA ILE A 29 -5.96 -3.62 3.93
C ILE A 29 -6.11 -2.38 3.04
N ASP A 30 -7.14 -2.32 2.19
CA ASP A 30 -7.39 -1.14 1.36
C ASP A 30 -7.73 0.10 2.20
N ASN A 31 -8.52 -0.07 3.26
CA ASN A 31 -8.83 1.00 4.22
C ASN A 31 -7.60 1.38 5.06
N PHE A 32 -6.82 0.40 5.49
CA PHE A 32 -5.56 0.64 6.21
C PHE A 32 -4.59 1.48 5.38
N LEU A 33 -4.40 1.10 4.11
CA LEU A 33 -3.53 1.82 3.18
C LEU A 33 -4.07 3.20 2.84
N ALA A 34 -5.39 3.37 2.68
CA ALA A 34 -5.98 4.69 2.43
C ALA A 34 -5.78 5.65 3.63
N ALA A 35 -5.82 5.13 4.86
CA ALA A 35 -5.56 5.90 6.06
C ALA A 35 -4.07 6.26 6.22
N HIS A 36 -3.16 5.35 5.86
CA HIS A 36 -1.71 5.54 5.94
C HIS A 36 -1.15 6.40 4.79
N LEU A 37 -1.67 6.24 3.59
CA LEU A 37 -1.25 6.94 2.37
C LEU A 37 -2.25 8.07 2.07
N ARG A 38 -2.27 9.07 2.95
CA ARG A 38 -3.19 10.21 2.82
C ARG A 38 -3.00 10.93 1.48
N GLY A 39 -4.11 11.28 0.83
CA GLY A 39 -4.11 11.98 -0.46
C GLY A 39 -3.94 11.06 -1.67
N ILE A 40 -3.73 9.75 -1.48
CA ILE A 40 -3.63 8.81 -2.59
C ILE A 40 -5.03 8.35 -3.05
N PRO A 41 -5.35 8.43 -4.36
CA PRO A 41 -6.60 7.90 -4.89
C PRO A 41 -6.72 6.39 -4.68
N LYS A 42 -7.91 5.89 -4.33
CA LYS A 42 -8.16 4.45 -4.16
C LYS A 42 -7.72 3.64 -5.37
N SER A 43 -7.94 4.13 -6.60
CA SER A 43 -7.55 3.44 -7.84
C SER A 43 -6.05 3.12 -7.91
N LEU A 44 -5.18 3.98 -7.35
CA LEU A 44 -3.75 3.72 -7.26
C LEU A 44 -3.46 2.63 -6.21
N ILE A 45 -4.08 2.69 -5.04
CA ILE A 45 -3.96 1.63 -4.00
C ILE A 45 -4.32 0.26 -4.59
N TYR A 46 -5.44 0.18 -5.31
CA TYR A 46 -5.85 -1.03 -6.01
C TYR A 46 -4.84 -1.49 -7.07
N ARG A 47 -4.18 -0.55 -7.77
CA ARG A 47 -3.13 -0.87 -8.74
C ARG A 47 -1.90 -1.46 -8.05
N LEU A 48 -1.46 -0.89 -6.93
CA LEU A 48 -0.32 -1.38 -6.14
C LEU A 48 -0.57 -2.81 -5.63
N LEU A 49 -1.75 -3.05 -5.06
CA LEU A 49 -2.19 -4.38 -4.60
C LEU A 49 -2.24 -5.39 -5.75
N ARG A 50 -2.78 -4.99 -6.92
CA ARG A 50 -2.84 -5.86 -8.10
C ARG A 50 -1.45 -6.12 -8.70
N ARG A 51 -0.52 -5.20 -8.65
CA ARG A 51 0.87 -5.44 -9.10
C ARG A 51 1.68 -6.28 -8.11
N GLY A 52 1.21 -6.41 -6.86
CA GLY A 52 1.93 -7.10 -5.80
C GLY A 52 3.05 -6.25 -5.18
N GLU A 53 2.97 -4.93 -5.34
CA GLU A 53 3.87 -3.96 -4.70
C GLU A 53 3.60 -3.84 -3.20
N VAL A 54 2.38 -4.17 -2.76
CA VAL A 54 2.02 -4.34 -1.35
C VAL A 54 1.91 -5.84 -1.04
N ARG A 55 2.55 -6.26 0.05
CA ARG A 55 2.56 -7.64 0.54
C ARG A 55 2.26 -7.63 2.03
N VAL A 56 1.73 -8.75 2.51
CA VAL A 56 1.55 -9.01 3.93
C VAL A 56 2.22 -10.35 4.20
N ASN A 57 3.14 -10.39 5.16
CA ASN A 57 3.94 -11.56 5.51
C ASN A 57 4.61 -12.18 4.25
N SER A 58 5.16 -11.32 3.39
CA SER A 58 5.76 -11.67 2.08
C SER A 58 4.78 -12.22 1.01
N ALA A 59 3.50 -12.38 1.32
CA ALA A 59 2.46 -12.87 0.40
C ALA A 59 1.72 -11.72 -0.31
N ARG A 60 1.31 -11.97 -1.56
CA ARG A 60 0.41 -11.06 -2.29
C ARG A 60 -1.01 -11.26 -1.78
N ILE A 61 -1.66 -10.17 -1.39
CA ILE A 61 -3.02 -10.21 -0.83
C ILE A 61 -4.04 -9.52 -1.74
N ARG A 62 -5.32 -9.82 -1.50
CA ARG A 62 -6.43 -9.15 -2.19
C ARG A 62 -6.87 -7.91 -1.39
N PRO A 63 -7.48 -6.90 -2.02
CA PRO A 63 -7.91 -5.67 -1.33
C PRO A 63 -8.89 -5.87 -0.16
N HIS A 64 -9.64 -6.98 -0.16
CA HIS A 64 -10.56 -7.32 0.93
C HIS A 64 -9.91 -8.12 2.07
N TYR A 65 -8.60 -8.35 2.02
CA TYR A 65 -7.87 -9.00 3.10
C TYR A 65 -8.04 -8.19 4.39
N ARG A 66 -8.40 -8.87 5.47
CA ARG A 66 -8.49 -8.29 6.80
C ARG A 66 -7.18 -8.55 7.53
N LEU A 67 -6.56 -7.47 7.99
CA LEU A 67 -5.29 -7.51 8.70
C LEU A 67 -5.44 -8.26 10.03
N GLN A 68 -4.38 -8.90 10.47
CA GLN A 68 -4.23 -9.51 11.78
C GLN A 68 -3.20 -8.73 12.59
N ALA A 69 -3.33 -8.76 13.91
CA ALA A 69 -2.32 -8.19 14.79
C ALA A 69 -0.98 -8.90 14.55
N GLY A 70 0.09 -8.12 14.36
CA GLY A 70 1.43 -8.64 14.08
C GLY A 70 1.75 -8.88 12.61
N ASP A 71 0.82 -8.69 11.67
CA ASP A 71 1.11 -8.69 10.24
C ASP A 71 2.17 -7.64 9.86
N GLU A 72 3.01 -7.94 8.87
CA GLU A 72 4.07 -7.05 8.33
C GLU A 72 4.09 -6.92 6.81
#